data_AF-D2U3J6-F1
#
_entry.id   AF-D2U3J6-F1
#
_cell.length_a   1.000
_cell.length_b   1.000
_cell.length_c   1.000
_cell.angle_alpha   90.00
_cell.angle_beta   90.00
_cell.angle_gamma   90.00
#
_symmetry.space_group_name_H-M   'P 1'
#
loop_
_entity.id
_entity.type
_entity.pdbx_description
1 polymer ?
#
loop_
_entity_poly.entity_id
_entity_poly.type
_entity_poly.pdbx_seq_one_letter_code
_entity_poly.pdbx_strand_id
1 'polypeptide(L)'
;MPLSARLSLLNVTLIRIGQMTSLSQFMLGAMLGHAMTFEQAMIATLCGTLILELLSLGLGIAGAKEGLSISLLSRWCGFGRLGSSLVGIIIAVSLLGWFGIQNSILANSLNYSTNNWFGFSWAAIISGLTLGCVP
;
A
#
# COMPACT_ATOMS: atom_id res chain seq x y z
N MET A 1 -0.75 7.45 -22.43
CA MET A 1 -2.04 8.02 -21.99
C MET A 1 -2.24 9.40 -22.64
N PRO A 2 -3.44 9.74 -23.15
CA PRO A 2 -3.73 11.06 -23.72
C PRO A 2 -3.64 12.17 -22.65
N LEU A 3 -3.17 13.35 -23.04
CA LEU A 3 -2.86 14.49 -22.14
C LEU A 3 -4.07 15.00 -21.33
N SER A 4 -5.30 14.76 -21.80
CA SER A 4 -6.56 15.20 -21.21
C SER A 4 -7.09 14.33 -20.07
N ALA A 5 -6.54 13.12 -19.86
CA ALA A 5 -6.95 12.19 -18.80
C ALA A 5 -5.99 12.18 -17.59
N ARG A 6 -5.03 13.13 -17.54
CA ARG A 6 -4.12 13.24 -16.39
C ARG A 6 -4.88 13.80 -15.21
N LEU A 7 -4.99 12.98 -14.15
CA LEU A 7 -5.47 13.44 -12.85
C LEU A 7 -4.66 14.67 -12.41
N SER A 8 -5.34 15.65 -11.83
CA SER A 8 -4.69 16.84 -11.26
C SER A 8 -3.59 16.39 -10.29
N LEU A 9 -2.43 17.03 -10.40
CA LEU A 9 -1.27 16.75 -9.55
C LEU A 9 -1.65 16.88 -8.06
N LEU A 10 -2.57 17.79 -7.76
CA LEU A 10 -3.14 18.01 -6.43
C LEU A 10 -3.91 16.78 -5.91
N ASN A 11 -4.77 16.17 -6.74
CA ASN A 11 -5.52 14.96 -6.35
C ASN A 11 -4.57 13.78 -6.10
N VAL A 12 -3.55 13.62 -6.95
CA VAL A 12 -2.55 12.57 -6.78
C VAL A 12 -1.75 12.76 -5.49
N THR A 13 -1.33 13.99 -5.19
CA THR A 13 -0.62 14.29 -3.94
C THR A 13 -1.49 14.07 -2.71
N LEU A 14 -2.77 14.47 -2.77
CA LEU A 14 -3.71 14.27 -1.66
C LEU A 14 -3.92 12.78 -1.34
N ILE A 15 -4.13 11.95 -2.38
CA ILE A 15 -4.26 10.50 -2.20
C ILE A 15 -2.98 9.92 -1.59
N ARG A 16 -1.80 10.36 -2.06
CA ARG A 16 -0.51 9.85 -1.57
C ARG A 16 -0.24 10.25 -0.12
N ILE A 17 -0.61 11.47 0.26
CA ILE A 17 -0.57 11.92 1.66
C ILE A 17 -1.50 11.06 2.52
N GLY A 18 -2.72 10.79 2.05
CA GLY A 18 -3.68 9.93 2.74
C GLY A 18 -3.17 8.49 2.95
N GLN A 19 -2.46 7.93 1.97
CA GLN A 19 -1.83 6.61 2.12
C GLN A 19 -0.72 6.59 3.16
N MET A 20 0.05 7.68 3.31
CA MET A 20 1.10 7.79 4.32
C MET A 20 0.51 7.86 5.74
N THR A 21 -0.62 8.52 5.94
CA THR A 21 -1.27 8.65 7.27
C THR A 21 -1.98 7.40 7.78
N SER A 22 -1.73 6.23 7.18
CA SER A 22 -2.38 4.98 7.58
C SER A 22 -1.96 4.52 8.98
N LEU A 23 -2.88 3.91 9.72
CA LEU A 23 -2.63 3.32 11.05
C LEU A 23 -1.43 2.35 11.07
N SER A 24 -1.19 1.66 9.94
CA SER A 24 -0.01 0.80 9.77
C SER A 24 1.32 1.56 9.92
N GLN A 25 1.42 2.82 9.46
CA GLN A 25 2.64 3.61 9.62
C GLN A 25 2.86 4.01 11.09
N PHE A 26 1.78 4.30 11.82
CA PHE A 26 1.87 4.56 13.27
C PHE A 26 2.34 3.33 14.04
N MET A 27 1.83 2.14 13.71
CA MET A 27 2.26 0.89 14.33
C MET A 27 3.74 0.58 14.06
N LEU A 28 4.20 0.79 12.82
CA LEU A 28 5.61 0.63 12.46
C LEU A 28 6.50 1.60 13.25
N GLY A 29 6.07 2.86 13.40
CA GLY A 29 6.78 3.84 14.24
C GLY A 29 6.86 3.43 15.72
N ALA A 30 5.76 2.91 16.29
CA ALA A 30 5.72 2.41 17.66
C ALA A 30 6.65 1.19 17.86
N MET A 31 6.68 0.28 16.89
CA MET A 31 7.57 -0.89 16.92
C MET A 31 9.04 -0.47 16.87
N LEU A 32 9.41 0.47 15.99
CA LEU A 32 10.77 1.01 15.92
C LEU A 32 11.17 1.71 17.21
N GLY A 33 10.29 2.51 17.81
CA GLY A 33 10.54 3.16 19.10
C GLY A 33 10.72 2.18 20.28
N HIS A 34 10.14 0.98 20.20
CA HIS A 34 10.34 -0.07 21.20
C HIS A 34 11.60 -0.89 20.94
N ALA A 35 11.97 -1.11 19.67
CA ALA A 35 13.06 -1.98 19.27
C ALA A 35 14.45 -1.34 19.39
N MET A 36 14.55 -0.02 19.26
CA MET A 36 15.84 0.69 19.22
C MET A 36 15.75 2.09 19.82
N THR A 37 16.91 2.70 20.07
CA THR A 37 16.98 4.09 20.57
C THR A 37 16.44 5.07 19.53
N PHE A 38 15.94 6.23 19.98
CA PHE A 38 15.28 7.23 19.12
C PHE A 38 16.15 7.68 17.93
N GLU A 39 17.44 7.91 18.17
CA GLU A 39 18.38 8.32 17.11
C GLU A 39 18.55 7.23 16.05
N GLN A 40 18.69 5.97 16.49
CA GLN A 40 18.80 4.83 15.57
C GLN A 40 17.51 4.62 14.78
N ALA A 41 16.34 4.77 15.41
CA ALA A 41 15.05 4.66 14.73
C ALA A 41 14.89 5.74 13.65
N MET A 42 15.31 6.97 13.93
CA MET A 42 15.23 8.09 12.98
C MET A 42 16.14 7.84 11.77
N ILE A 43 17.40 7.45 11.99
CA ILE A 43 18.36 7.17 10.91
C ILE A 43 17.92 5.94 10.10
N ALA A 44 17.47 4.87 10.76
CA ALA A 44 16.99 3.66 10.08
C ALA A 44 15.76 3.94 9.21
N THR A 45 14.80 4.73 9.72
CA THR A 45 13.62 5.14 8.94
C THR A 45 14.02 6.02 7.76
N LEU A 46 14.91 6.99 7.98
CA LEU A 46 15.37 7.90 6.92
C LEU A 46 16.09 7.13 5.80
N CYS A 47 17.02 6.24 6.15
CA CYS A 47 17.72 5.39 5.19
C CYS A 47 16.77 4.44 4.47
N GLY A 48 15.83 3.81 5.19
CA GLY A 48 14.84 2.90 4.62
C GLY A 48 13.93 3.60 3.61
N THR A 49 13.36 4.75 3.98
CA THR A 49 12.51 5.54 3.09
C THR A 49 13.28 6.06 1.88
N LEU A 50 14.54 6.49 2.04
CA LEU A 50 15.36 7.01 0.95
C LEU A 50 15.66 5.93 -0.11
N ILE A 51 16.00 4.71 0.33
CA ILE A 51 16.19 3.57 -0.58
C ILE A 51 14.89 3.26 -1.34
N LEU A 52 13.76 3.19 -0.62
CA LEU A 52 12.45 2.92 -1.22
C LEU A 52 12.01 4.02 -2.19
N GLU A 53 12.33 5.28 -1.88
CA GLU A 53 12.03 6.43 -2.74
C GLU A 53 12.86 6.39 -4.03
N LEU A 54 14.15 6.08 -3.95
CA LEU A 54 15.00 5.90 -5.13
C LEU A 54 14.46 4.79 -6.05
N LEU A 55 14.09 3.64 -5.48
CA LEU A 55 13.48 2.54 -6.23
C LEU A 55 12.14 2.97 -6.86
N SER A 56 11.30 3.66 -6.09
CA SER A 56 9.99 4.15 -6.56
C SER A 56 10.13 5.20 -7.66
N LEU A 57 11.13 6.07 -7.59
CA LEU A 57 11.44 7.05 -8.62
C LEU A 57 11.95 6.37 -9.89
N GLY A 58 12.86 5.40 -9.77
CA GLY A 58 13.34 4.62 -10.92
C GLY A 58 12.20 3.90 -11.65
N LEU A 59 11.35 3.19 -10.89
CA LEU A 59 10.15 2.53 -11.42
C LEU A 59 9.12 3.53 -11.98
N GLY A 60 8.96 4.68 -11.33
CA GLY A 60 8.05 5.74 -11.76
C GLY A 60 8.47 6.40 -13.07
N ILE A 61 9.77 6.67 -13.24
CA ILE A 61 10.34 7.19 -14.49
C ILE A 61 10.19 6.15 -15.60
N ALA A 62 10.48 4.88 -15.33
CA ALA A 62 10.31 3.80 -16.30
C ALA A 62 8.85 3.64 -16.74
N GLY A 63 7.90 3.64 -15.79
CA GLY A 63 6.46 3.57 -16.08
C GLY A 63 5.93 4.80 -16.81
N ALA A 64 6.43 5.99 -16.50
CA ALA A 64 6.06 7.23 -17.18
C ALA A 64 6.57 7.29 -18.63
N LYS A 65 7.77 6.75 -18.88
CA LYS A 65 8.38 6.71 -20.23
C LYS A 65 7.66 5.73 -21.16
N GLU A 66 7.25 4.57 -20.67
CA GLU A 66 6.52 3.59 -21.50
C GLU A 66 5.01 3.84 -21.52
N GLY A 67 4.47 4.62 -20.58
CA GLY A 67 3.03 4.90 -20.48
C GLY A 67 2.18 3.67 -20.21
N LEU A 68 2.81 2.60 -19.70
CA LEU A 68 2.28 1.27 -19.44
C LEU A 68 2.40 0.97 -17.94
N SER A 69 1.48 0.17 -17.40
CA SER A 69 1.61 -0.36 -16.04
C SER A 69 2.92 -1.12 -15.88
N ILE A 70 3.53 -1.11 -14.68
CA ILE A 70 4.74 -1.87 -14.35
C ILE A 70 4.60 -3.35 -14.75
N SER A 71 3.38 -3.91 -14.65
CA SER A 71 3.03 -5.27 -15.09
C SER A 71 3.21 -5.49 -16.60
N LEU A 72 2.93 -4.46 -17.41
CA LEU A 72 3.11 -4.46 -18.87
C LEU A 72 4.57 -4.17 -19.25
N LEU A 73 5.32 -3.40 -18.46
CA LEU A 73 6.76 -3.21 -18.61
C LEU A 73 7.52 -4.55 -18.50
N SER A 74 7.11 -5.42 -17.58
CA SER A 74 7.68 -6.79 -17.45
C SER A 74 7.52 -7.62 -18.72
N ARG A 75 6.50 -7.33 -19.55
CA ARG A 75 6.27 -7.98 -20.84
C ARG A 75 7.40 -7.67 -21.83
N TRP A 76 7.98 -6.47 -21.75
CA TRP A 76 9.05 -6.00 -22.64
C TRP A 76 10.46 -6.38 -22.17
N CYS A 77 10.67 -6.62 -20.87
CA CYS A 77 11.92 -7.19 -20.33
C CYS A 77 12.10 -8.70 -20.59
N GLY A 78 11.40 -9.30 -21.56
CA GLY A 78 11.66 -10.67 -22.03
C GLY A 78 10.81 -11.79 -21.40
N PHE A 79 9.86 -11.48 -20.52
CA PHE A 79 9.03 -12.48 -19.81
C PHE A 79 7.78 -12.95 -20.59
N GLY A 80 7.49 -12.37 -21.75
CA GLY A 80 6.34 -12.76 -22.58
C GLY A 80 4.97 -12.54 -21.90
N ARG A 81 3.91 -13.11 -22.48
CA ARG A 81 2.53 -12.97 -21.98
C ARG A 81 2.28 -13.75 -20.68
N LEU A 82 3.00 -14.86 -20.49
CA LEU A 82 2.94 -15.70 -19.28
C LEU A 82 3.59 -15.02 -18.07
N GLY A 83 4.78 -14.43 -18.22
CA GLY A 83 5.45 -13.79 -17.08
C GLY A 83 4.77 -12.50 -16.62
N SER A 84 4.16 -11.73 -17.53
CA SER A 84 3.31 -10.58 -17.17
C SER A 84 2.07 -11.00 -16.36
N SER A 85 1.47 -12.15 -16.68
CA SER A 85 0.36 -12.73 -15.91
C SER A 85 0.81 -13.15 -14.50
N LEU A 86 1.99 -13.78 -14.40
CA LEU A 86 2.58 -14.21 -13.13
C LEU A 86 2.88 -13.02 -12.20
N VAL A 87 3.48 -11.95 -12.73
CA VAL A 87 3.70 -10.69 -12.00
C VAL A 87 2.38 -10.07 -11.57
N GLY A 88 1.36 -10.09 -12.44
CA GLY A 88 0.01 -9.63 -12.10
C GLY A 88 -0.63 -10.41 -10.95
N ILE A 89 -0.48 -11.74 -10.94
CA ILE A 89 -0.97 -12.60 -9.86
C ILE A 89 -0.23 -12.31 -8.54
N ILE A 90 1.10 -12.16 -8.59
CA ILE A 90 1.88 -11.82 -7.39
C ILE A 90 1.39 -10.48 -6.80
N ILE A 91 1.23 -9.46 -7.65
CA ILE A 91 0.71 -8.15 -7.22
C ILE A 91 -0.70 -8.29 -6.64
N ALA A 92 -1.58 -9.09 -7.25
CA ALA A 92 -2.94 -9.31 -6.77
C ALA A 92 -2.95 -10.00 -5.40
N VAL A 93 -2.14 -11.03 -5.20
CA VAL A 93 -1.99 -11.72 -3.90
C VAL A 93 -1.42 -10.77 -2.85
N SER A 94 -0.42 -9.95 -3.20
CA SER A 94 0.13 -8.93 -2.29
C SER A 94 -0.92 -7.89 -1.90
N LEU A 95 -1.75 -7.42 -2.85
CA LEU A 95 -2.84 -6.49 -2.58
C LEU A 95 -3.88 -7.10 -1.64
N LEU A 96 -4.29 -8.35 -1.87
CA LEU A 96 -5.22 -9.06 -1.01
C LEU A 96 -4.66 -9.26 0.40
N GLY A 97 -3.39 -9.63 0.52
CA GLY A 97 -2.70 -9.79 1.80
C GLY A 97 -2.65 -8.49 2.59
N TRP A 98 -2.23 -7.40 1.94
CA TRP A 98 -2.14 -6.09 2.60
C TRP A 98 -3.51 -5.49 2.93
N PHE A 99 -4.52 -5.71 2.07
CA PHE A 99 -5.91 -5.38 2.36
C PHE A 99 -6.41 -6.11 3.61
N GLY A 100 -6.10 -7.41 3.72
CA GLY A 100 -6.43 -8.21 4.90
C GLY A 100 -5.82 -7.65 6.19
N ILE A 101 -4.57 -7.20 6.16
CA ILE A 101 -3.90 -6.57 7.31
C ILE A 101 -4.64 -5.30 7.72
N GLN A 102 -4.90 -4.38 6.79
CA GLN A 102 -5.61 -3.13 7.07
C GLN A 102 -7.02 -3.38 7.61
N ASN A 103 -7.73 -4.35 7.02
CA ASN A 103 -9.07 -4.76 7.47
C ASN A 103 -9.03 -5.36 8.89
N SER A 104 -8.03 -6.19 9.20
CA SER A 104 -7.89 -6.79 10.54
C SER A 104 -7.62 -5.75 11.63
N ILE A 105 -6.78 -4.74 11.33
CA ILE A 105 -6.49 -3.64 12.26
C ILE A 105 -7.75 -2.81 12.51
N LEU A 106 -8.54 -2.55 11.46
CA LEU A 106 -9.82 -1.86 11.58
C LEU A 106 -10.85 -2.67 12.37
N ALA A 107 -10.97 -3.97 12.08
CA ALA A 107 -11.86 -4.89 12.80
C ALA A 107 -11.51 -4.98 14.29
N ASN A 108 -10.22 -5.04 14.63
CA ASN A 108 -9.76 -4.99 16.02
C ASN A 108 -10.10 -3.66 16.70
N SER A 109 -9.90 -2.54 16.01
CA SER A 109 -10.23 -1.22 16.52
C SER A 109 -11.74 -1.06 16.78
N LEU A 110 -12.57 -1.55 15.85
CA LEU A 110 -14.03 -1.56 15.99
C LEU A 110 -14.49 -2.47 17.13
N ASN A 111 -13.91 -3.67 17.24
CA ASN A 111 -14.24 -4.63 18.30
C ASN A 111 -13.90 -4.08 19.69
N TYR A 112 -12.74 -3.42 19.83
CA TYR A 112 -12.34 -2.71 21.05
C TYR A 112 -13.32 -1.59 21.40
N SER A 113 -13.74 -0.78 20.42
CA SER A 113 -14.69 0.33 20.65
C SER A 113 -16.11 -0.13 20.98
N THR A 114 -16.49 -1.35 20.60
CA THR A 114 -17.88 -1.86 20.76
C THR A 114 -18.03 -2.80 21.97
N ASN A 115 -17.08 -2.76 22.92
CA ASN A 115 -17.13 -3.51 24.18
C ASN A 115 -17.49 -5.00 24.02
N ASN A 116 -16.84 -5.67 23.06
CA ASN A 116 -16.87 -7.12 22.85
C ASN A 116 -18.22 -7.76 22.45
N TRP A 117 -19.18 -7.00 21.88
CA TRP A 117 -20.51 -7.52 21.56
C TRP A 117 -20.62 -8.49 20.37
N PHE A 118 -19.74 -8.42 19.35
CA PHE A 118 -19.95 -9.14 18.07
C PHE A 118 -18.81 -10.07 17.62
N GLY A 119 -17.71 -10.16 18.36
CA GLY A 119 -16.55 -10.99 17.98
C GLY A 119 -15.80 -10.49 16.73
N PHE A 120 -14.53 -10.86 16.62
CA PHE A 120 -13.62 -10.44 15.54
C PHE A 120 -14.15 -10.78 14.14
N SER A 121 -14.89 -11.89 14.00
CA SER A 121 -15.38 -12.39 12.71
C SER A 121 -16.45 -11.50 12.08
N TRP A 122 -17.41 -10.99 12.85
CA TRP A 122 -18.46 -10.10 12.32
C TRP A 122 -17.92 -8.70 12.06
N ALA A 123 -17.03 -8.20 12.92
CA ALA A 123 -16.36 -6.93 12.71
C ALA A 123 -15.49 -6.95 11.43
N ALA A 124 -14.79 -8.06 11.15
CA ALA A 124 -13.98 -8.22 9.94
C ALA A 124 -14.81 -8.32 8.65
N ILE A 125 -15.99 -8.96 8.70
CA ILE A 125 -16.90 -9.06 7.56
C ILE A 125 -17.54 -7.70 7.25
N ILE A 126 -18.01 -6.96 8.26
CA ILE A 126 -18.64 -5.65 8.08
C ILE A 126 -17.62 -4.64 7.57
N SER A 127 -16.43 -4.55 8.20
CA SER A 127 -15.37 -3.66 7.72
C SER A 127 -14.89 -4.01 6.31
N GLY A 128 -14.73 -5.30 6.01
CA GLY A 128 -14.32 -5.76 4.68
C GLY A 128 -15.34 -5.46 3.59
N LEU A 129 -16.64 -5.64 3.87
CA LEU A 129 -17.73 -5.29 2.94
C LEU A 129 -17.84 -3.78 2.73
N THR A 130 -17.70 -2.98 3.79
CA THR A 130 -17.72 -1.51 3.66
C THR A 130 -16.54 -0.98 2.85
N LEU A 131 -15.33 -1.52 3.06
CA LEU A 131 -14.14 -1.09 2.32
C LEU A 131 -14.13 -1.61 0.87
N GLY A 132 -14.70 -2.78 0.61
CA GLY A 132 -14.80 -3.35 -0.74
C GLY A 132 -15.92 -2.75 -1.61
N CYS A 133 -16.95 -2.15 -1.00
CA CYS A 133 -18.08 -1.54 -1.72
C CYS A 133 -18.00 -0.01 -1.88
N VAL A 134 -17.00 0.67 -1.30
CA VAL A 134 -16.79 2.10 -1.57
C VAL A 134 -16.12 2.24 -2.95
N PRO A 135 -16.76 2.97 -3.91
CA PRO A 135 -16.26 3.13 -5.27
C PRO A 135 -14.98 3.96 -5.37
#